data_AF-A0A843K2K1-F1
#
_entry.id   AF-A0A843K2K1-F1
#
_cell.length_a   1.000
_cell.length_b   1.000
_cell.length_c   1.000
_cell.angle_alpha   90.00
_cell.angle_beta   90.00
_cell.angle_gamma   90.00
#
_symmetry.space_group_name_H-M   'P 1'
#
loop_
_entity.id
_entity.type
_entity.pdbx_description
1 polymer ?
#
loop_
_entity_poly.entity_id
_entity_poly.type
_entity_poly.pdbx_seq_one_letter_code
_entity_poly.pdbx_strand_id
1 'polypeptide(L)'
;MTLIEILLIILIVLIILFLLFWFFQGTTGRISLRRPVESRVDEYLDRRFAQLVEDYGVIRRPKLNRFKEERGSALENDAQKIAELKQFESEFSQNLSLLEARLDALERSFDSKK
;
A
#
# COMPACT_ATOMS: atom_id res chain seq x y z
N MET A 1 34.01 66.23 23.40
CA MET A 1 33.08 66.45 22.27
C MET A 1 33.85 66.94 21.06
N THR A 2 34.77 66.12 20.59
CA THR A 2 35.47 66.38 19.32
C THR A 2 34.57 65.97 18.16
N LEU A 3 34.76 66.57 16.98
CA LEU A 3 34.06 66.17 15.74
C LEU A 3 34.15 64.66 15.47
N ILE A 4 35.26 64.05 15.88
CA ILE A 4 35.54 62.61 15.73
C ILE A 4 34.63 61.77 16.62
N GLU A 5 34.39 62.16 17.88
CA GLU A 5 33.47 61.44 18.77
C GLU A 5 32.04 61.43 18.24
N ILE A 6 31.58 62.55 17.66
CA ILE A 6 30.23 62.69 17.09
C ILE A 6 30.07 61.75 15.87
N LEU A 7 31.08 61.70 15.00
CA LEU A 7 31.09 60.81 13.83
C LEU A 7 31.00 59.33 14.25
N LEU A 8 31.69 58.95 15.31
CA LEU A 8 31.75 57.56 15.80
C LEU A 8 30.40 57.13 16.38
N ILE A 9 29.73 58.01 17.13
CA ILE A 9 28.38 57.75 17.67
C ILE A 9 27.38 57.54 16.53
N ILE A 10 27.42 58.38 15.49
CA ILE A 10 26.52 58.25 14.32
C ILE A 10 26.74 56.91 13.61
N LEU A 11 27.99 56.48 13.44
CA LEU A 11 28.33 55.20 12.81
C LEU A 11 27.75 54.01 13.60
N ILE A 12 27.88 54.02 14.93
CA ILE A 12 27.34 52.96 15.80
C ILE A 12 25.81 52.89 15.69
N VAL A 13 25.13 54.05 15.74
CA VAL A 13 23.67 54.11 15.60
C VAL A 13 23.23 53.51 14.26
N LEU A 14 23.96 53.80 13.18
CA LEU A 14 23.65 53.28 11.84
C LEU A 14 23.80 51.75 11.77
N ILE A 15 24.83 51.19 12.40
CA ILE A 15 25.03 49.73 12.49
C ILE A 15 23.90 49.06 13.28
N ILE A 16 23.48 49.65 14.40
CA ILE A 16 22.37 49.13 15.21
C ILE A 16 21.06 49.17 14.42
N LEU A 17 20.80 50.27 13.71
CA LEU A 17 19.62 50.41 12.84
C LEU A 17 19.63 49.39 11.70
N PHE A 18 20.80 49.15 11.10
CA PHE A 18 20.97 48.12 10.08
C PHE A 18 20.72 46.71 10.61
N LEU A 19 21.24 46.39 11.80
CA LEU A 19 20.99 45.09 12.46
C LEU A 19 19.52 44.90 12.79
N LEU A 20 18.85 45.91 13.35
CA LEU A 20 17.42 45.86 13.64
C LEU A 20 16.61 45.70 12.35
N PHE A 21 16.91 46.49 11.32
CA PHE A 21 16.25 46.39 10.03
C PHE A 21 16.39 44.99 9.43
N TRP A 22 17.60 44.43 9.42
CA TRP A 22 17.87 43.09 8.91
C TRP A 22 17.19 42.00 9.76
N PHE A 23 17.19 42.16 11.08
CA PHE A 23 16.49 41.27 12.01
C PHE A 23 14.98 41.26 11.76
N PHE A 24 14.35 42.43 11.68
CA PHE A 24 12.92 42.54 11.36
C PHE A 24 12.61 41.97 9.97
N GLN A 25 13.45 42.24 8.98
CA GLN A 25 13.27 41.71 7.61
C GLN A 25 13.46 40.18 7.53
N GLY A 26 14.33 39.60 8.38
CA GLY A 26 14.49 38.16 8.54
C GLY A 26 13.29 37.48 9.22
N THR A 27 12.61 38.18 10.15
CA THR A 27 11.37 37.66 10.77
C THR A 27 10.15 37.72 9.86
N THR A 28 10.21 38.47 8.75
CA THR A 28 9.16 38.49 7.71
C THR A 28 9.30 37.37 6.67
N GLY A 29 10.15 36.38 6.91
CA GLY A 29 10.08 35.09 6.22
C GLY A 29 8.73 34.45 6.51
N ARG A 30 7.81 34.53 5.54
CA ARG A 30 6.43 34.01 5.60
C ARG A 30 6.40 32.53 6.01
N ILE A 31 6.39 32.24 7.31
CA ILE A 31 5.92 30.95 7.81
C ILE A 31 4.39 31.03 7.75
N SER A 32 3.86 30.75 6.56
CA SER A 32 2.44 30.52 6.35
C SER A 32 2.05 29.18 7.00
N LEU A 33 1.86 29.23 8.33
CA LEU A 33 1.13 28.23 9.09
C LEU A 33 -0.36 28.31 8.72
N ARG A 34 -0.72 27.79 7.53
CA ARG A 34 -2.11 27.63 7.10
C ARG A 34 -2.31 26.32 6.32
N ARG A 35 -2.04 25.20 7.00
CA ARG A 35 -2.77 23.93 6.82
C ARG A 35 -2.90 23.28 8.21
N PRO A 36 -4.06 22.71 8.56
CA PRO A 36 -4.23 22.04 9.85
C PRO A 36 -3.17 20.94 10.00
N VAL A 37 -2.52 20.92 11.17
CA VAL A 37 -1.39 20.02 11.51
C VAL A 37 -1.75 18.55 11.29
N GLU A 38 -3.02 18.21 11.46
CA GLU A 38 -3.58 16.87 11.28
C GLU A 38 -3.36 16.29 9.88
N SER A 39 -3.47 17.12 8.83
CA SER A 39 -3.25 16.68 7.45
C SER A 39 -1.77 16.42 7.15
N ARG A 40 -0.83 17.07 7.85
CA ARG A 40 0.61 16.86 7.63
C ARG A 40 1.12 15.61 8.32
N VAL A 41 0.55 15.30 9.49
CA VAL A 41 0.88 14.08 10.23
C VAL A 41 0.40 12.87 9.44
N ASP A 42 -0.82 12.92 8.90
CA ASP A 42 -1.35 11.84 8.06
C ASP A 42 -0.53 11.66 6.78
N GLU A 43 -0.22 12.74 6.05
CA GLU A 43 0.63 12.66 4.85
C GLU A 43 2.06 12.14 5.16
N TYR A 44 2.61 12.51 6.32
CA TYR A 44 3.92 12.00 6.76
C TYR A 44 3.85 10.51 7.12
N LEU A 45 2.80 10.11 7.84
CA LEU A 45 2.57 8.70 8.20
C LEU A 45 2.36 7.86 6.95
N ASP A 46 1.55 8.30 6.00
CA ASP A 46 1.34 7.62 4.72
C ASP A 46 2.65 7.43 3.95
N ARG A 47 3.48 8.47 3.85
CA ARG A 47 4.80 8.36 3.21
C ARG A 47 5.71 7.38 3.95
N ARG A 48 5.71 7.42 5.27
CA ARG A 48 6.55 6.54 6.09
C ARG A 48 6.07 5.09 6.07
N PHE A 49 4.76 4.86 6.03
CA PHE A 49 4.16 3.55 5.82
C PHE A 49 4.46 3.01 4.42
N ALA A 50 4.38 3.85 3.38
CA ALA A 50 4.75 3.45 2.02
C ALA A 50 6.22 3.02 1.94
N GLN A 51 7.13 3.76 2.58
CA GLN A 51 8.55 3.39 2.69
C GLN A 51 8.74 2.12 3.51
N LEU A 52 8.05 1.97 4.64
CA LEU A 52 8.12 0.76 5.47
C LEU A 52 7.62 -0.47 4.71
N VAL A 53 6.55 -0.34 3.94
CA VAL A 53 6.02 -1.43 3.09
C VAL A 53 6.96 -1.75 1.94
N GLU A 54 7.71 -0.77 1.43
CA GLU A 54 8.76 -1.00 0.43
C GLU A 54 9.99 -1.71 1.02
N ASP A 55 10.40 -1.32 2.23
CA ASP A 55 11.58 -1.85 2.93
C ASP A 55 11.34 -3.26 3.50
N TYR A 56 10.15 -3.49 4.09
CA TYR A 56 9.77 -4.75 4.72
C TYR A 56 8.88 -5.63 3.84
N GLY A 57 8.51 -5.15 2.65
CA GLY A 57 7.81 -5.95 1.65
C GLY A 57 8.70 -7.08 1.16
N VAL A 58 8.34 -8.33 1.51
CA VAL A 58 9.05 -9.56 1.08
C VAL A 58 9.25 -9.61 -0.45
N ILE A 59 8.34 -8.98 -1.21
CA ILE A 59 8.43 -8.87 -2.67
C ILE A 59 8.19 -7.40 -3.08
N ARG A 60 9.16 -6.80 -3.78
CA ARG A 60 9.02 -5.46 -4.36
C ARG A 60 7.87 -5.44 -5.38
N ARG A 61 6.99 -4.43 -5.29
CA ARG A 61 5.85 -4.23 -6.22
C ARG A 61 6.18 -4.41 -7.72
N PRO A 62 7.29 -3.88 -8.28
CA PRO A 62 7.61 -4.11 -9.69
C PRO A 62 7.91 -5.58 -10.03
N LYS A 63 8.49 -6.35 -9.10
CA LYS A 63 8.71 -7.80 -9.28
C LYS A 63 7.39 -8.56 -9.25
N LEU A 64 6.48 -8.17 -8.36
CA LEU A 64 5.13 -8.74 -8.28
C LEU A 64 4.33 -8.48 -9.56
N ASN A 65 4.41 -7.26 -10.10
CA ASN A 65 3.69 -6.90 -11.33
C ASN A 65 4.22 -7.69 -12.54
N ARG A 66 5.55 -7.79 -12.71
CA ARG A 66 6.15 -8.62 -13.77
C ARG A 66 5.76 -10.10 -13.63
N PHE A 67 5.80 -10.63 -12.40
CA PHE A 67 5.37 -12.01 -12.15
C PHE A 67 3.90 -12.21 -12.52
N LYS A 68 3.03 -11.26 -12.16
CA LYS A 68 1.60 -11.31 -12.49
C LYS A 68 1.37 -11.22 -14.01
N GLU A 69 2.13 -10.42 -14.73
CA GLU A 69 2.05 -10.35 -16.20
C GLU A 69 2.56 -11.63 -16.86
N GLU A 70 3.69 -12.16 -16.41
CA GLU A 70 4.32 -13.34 -17.03
C GLU A 70 3.59 -14.65 -16.70
N ARG A 71 3.09 -14.80 -15.46
CA ARG A 71 2.53 -16.05 -14.94
C ARG A 71 1.04 -15.99 -14.65
N GLY A 72 0.43 -14.81 -14.68
CA GLY A 72 -1.00 -14.64 -14.37
C GLY A 72 -1.89 -15.46 -15.28
N SER A 73 -1.66 -15.41 -16.59
CA SER A 73 -2.46 -16.18 -17.56
C SER A 73 -2.29 -17.69 -17.40
N ALA A 74 -1.07 -18.16 -17.13
CA ALA A 74 -0.80 -19.57 -16.86
C ALA A 74 -1.50 -20.05 -15.58
N LEU A 75 -1.42 -19.25 -14.51
CA LEU A 75 -2.08 -19.55 -13.24
C LEU A 75 -3.60 -19.54 -13.34
N GLU A 76 -4.17 -18.64 -14.14
CA GLU A 76 -5.62 -18.57 -14.38
C GLU A 76 -6.10 -19.79 -15.18
N ASN A 77 -5.35 -20.18 -16.22
CA ASN A 77 -5.63 -21.41 -16.97
C ASN A 77 -5.52 -22.67 -16.09
N ASP A 78 -4.52 -22.75 -15.21
CA ASP A 78 -4.37 -23.87 -14.30
C ASP A 78 -5.48 -23.89 -13.24
N ALA A 79 -5.90 -22.72 -12.73
CA ALA A 79 -7.04 -22.61 -11.82
C ALA A 79 -8.34 -23.08 -12.49
N GLN A 80 -8.55 -22.74 -13.76
CA GLN A 80 -9.70 -23.21 -14.52
C GLN A 80 -9.66 -24.73 -14.71
N LYS A 81 -8.52 -25.31 -15.11
CA LYS A 81 -8.37 -26.78 -15.22
C LYS A 81 -8.65 -27.51 -13.91
N ILE A 82 -8.19 -26.96 -12.78
CA ILE A 82 -8.46 -27.53 -11.46
C ILE A 82 -9.96 -27.49 -11.16
N ALA A 83 -10.63 -26.38 -11.50
CA ALA A 83 -12.09 -26.27 -11.33
C ALA A 83 -12.84 -27.31 -12.18
N GLU A 84 -12.46 -27.49 -13.44
CA GLU A 84 -13.02 -28.50 -14.34
C GLU A 84 -12.80 -29.92 -13.81
N LEU A 85 -11.58 -30.25 -13.35
CA LEU A 85 -11.27 -31.55 -12.77
C LEU A 85 -12.08 -31.84 -11.50
N LYS A 86 -12.29 -30.83 -10.66
CA LYS A 86 -13.08 -30.97 -9.44
C LYS A 86 -14.57 -31.16 -9.73
N GLN A 87 -15.07 -30.50 -10.78
CA GLN A 87 -16.43 -30.73 -11.25
C GLN A 87 -16.58 -32.16 -11.78
N PHE A 88 -15.64 -32.61 -12.61
CA PHE A 88 -15.61 -33.98 -13.12
C PHE A 88 -15.57 -35.02 -11.99
N GLU A 89 -14.72 -34.81 -10.98
CA GLU A 89 -14.65 -35.66 -9.79
C GLU A 89 -16.00 -35.77 -9.08
N SER A 90 -16.67 -34.63 -8.88
CA SER A 90 -17.99 -34.59 -8.25
C SER A 90 -19.05 -35.35 -9.06
N GLU A 91 -19.11 -35.12 -10.38
CA GLU A 91 -20.03 -35.81 -11.28
C GLU A 91 -19.77 -37.31 -11.32
N PHE A 92 -18.49 -37.70 -11.36
CA PHE A 92 -18.09 -39.11 -11.36
C PHE A 92 -18.48 -39.81 -10.05
N SER A 93 -18.23 -39.17 -8.90
CA SER A 93 -18.63 -39.69 -7.58
C SER A 93 -20.15 -39.87 -7.48
N GLN A 94 -20.93 -38.89 -7.98
CA GLN A 94 -22.38 -39.01 -8.04
C GLN A 94 -22.82 -40.18 -8.93
N ASN A 95 -22.23 -40.33 -10.11
CA ASN A 95 -22.56 -41.42 -11.03
C ASN A 95 -22.25 -42.79 -10.44
N LEU A 96 -21.11 -42.93 -9.75
CA LEU A 96 -20.77 -44.17 -9.04
C LEU A 96 -21.77 -44.48 -7.93
N SER A 97 -22.14 -43.49 -7.11
CA SER A 97 -23.14 -43.69 -6.04
C SER A 97 -24.50 -44.12 -6.60
N LEU A 98 -24.88 -43.59 -7.77
CA LEU A 98 -26.12 -43.96 -8.45
C LEU A 98 -26.03 -45.39 -9.00
N LEU A 99 -24.86 -45.79 -9.50
CA LEU A 99 -24.62 -47.14 -9.99
C LEU A 99 -24.66 -48.16 -8.84
N GLU A 100 -24.02 -47.85 -7.72
CA GLU A 100 -24.09 -48.66 -6.49
C GLU A 100 -25.53 -48.82 -6.01
N ALA A 101 -26.29 -47.73 -5.91
CA ALA A 101 -27.69 -47.78 -5.50
C ALA A 101 -28.56 -48.63 -6.46
N ARG A 102 -28.27 -48.57 -7.77
CA ARG A 102 -28.96 -49.42 -8.77
C ARG A 102 -28.56 -50.88 -8.62
N LEU A 103 -27.31 -51.17 -8.31
CA LEU A 103 -26.81 -52.53 -8.11
C LEU A 103 -27.44 -53.16 -6.87
N ASP A 104 -27.50 -52.41 -5.76
CA ASP A 104 -28.17 -52.82 -4.52
C ASP A 104 -29.67 -53.10 -4.74
N ALA A 105 -30.35 -52.25 -5.52
CA ALA A 105 -31.75 -52.46 -5.85
C ALA A 105 -31.96 -53.74 -6.69
N LEU A 106 -31.04 -54.01 -7.62
CA LEU A 106 -31.05 -55.22 -8.43
C LEU A 106 -30.86 -56.45 -7.55
N GLU A 107 -29.87 -56.45 -6.66
CA GLU A 107 -29.57 -57.55 -5.74
C GLU A 107 -30.76 -57.87 -4.85
N ARG A 108 -31.38 -56.84 -4.23
CA ARG A 108 -32.61 -57.01 -3.44
C ARG A 108 -33.76 -57.63 -4.24
N SER A 109 -33.90 -57.29 -5.52
CA SER A 109 -34.95 -57.84 -6.38
C SER A 109 -34.73 -59.32 -6.74
N PHE A 110 -33.46 -59.77 -6.75
CA PHE A 110 -33.12 -61.16 -6.97
C PHE A 110 -33.31 -62.00 -5.69
N ASP A 111 -32.95 -61.45 -4.53
CA ASP A 111 -33.19 -62.11 -3.24
C ASP A 111 -34.68 -62.25 -2.92
N SER A 112 -35.52 -61.26 -3.29
CA SER A 112 -36.97 -61.37 -3.08
C SER A 112 -37.67 -62.37 -4.02
N LYS A 113 -36.97 -62.87 -5.05
CA LYS A 113 -37.50 -63.81 -6.05
C LYS A 113 -37.15 -65.28 -5.75
N LYS A 114 -36.30 -65.54 -4.76
CA LYS A 114 -36.03 -66.87 -4.20
C LYS A 114 -36.98 -67.16 -3.05
#